data_AF-A0A5C7XEN5-F1
#
_entry.id   AF-A0A5C7XEN5-F1
#
_cell.length_a   1.000
_cell.length_b   1.000
_cell.length_c   1.000
_cell.angle_alpha   90.00
_cell.angle_beta   90.00
_cell.angle_gamma   90.00
#
_symmetry.space_group_name_H-M   'P 1'
#
loop_
_entity.id
_entity.type
_entity.pdbx_description
1 polymer ?
#
loop_
_entity_poly.entity_id
_entity_poly.type
_entity_poly.pdbx_seq_one_letter_code
_entity_poly.pdbx_strand_id
1 'polypeptide(L)'
;MLKRLRIRRHPANFSTGIDPLMSGQRVWPNIVLVIGLTALIAAGIYLNWDARVLAGVAVLVGLVTGLFVWLVGMIGLVPLIGPIIVKILSFGFIWLLNAMGYLVSYVAIRRGYSRDVLTYRGLTMALLVGIVIGYIVAQFI
;
A
#
# COMPACT_ATOMS: atom_id res chain seq x y z
N MET A 1 20.94 -7.31 49.17
CA MET A 1 20.70 -6.02 48.47
C MET A 1 19.52 -6.20 47.51
N LEU A 2 18.28 -6.16 48.01
CA LEU A 2 17.07 -6.40 47.21
C LEU A 2 16.62 -5.12 46.50
N LYS A 3 16.82 -5.04 45.19
CA LYS A 3 16.19 -4.00 44.33
C LYS A 3 14.71 -4.33 44.20
N ARG A 4 13.87 -3.52 44.84
CA ARG A 4 12.41 -3.54 44.70
C ARG A 4 12.04 -3.30 43.23
N LEU A 5 11.47 -4.32 42.59
CA LEU A 5 10.79 -4.21 41.30
C LEU A 5 9.55 -3.34 41.50
N ARG A 6 9.67 -2.05 41.16
CA ARG A 6 8.55 -1.12 41.12
C ARG A 6 7.75 -1.45 39.86
N ILE A 7 6.71 -2.26 40.02
CA ILE A 7 5.74 -2.58 38.98
C ILE A 7 5.13 -1.25 38.51
N ARG A 8 5.53 -0.78 37.32
CA ARG A 8 4.81 0.29 36.63
C ARG A 8 3.45 -0.30 36.24
N ARG A 9 2.42 0.00 37.03
CA ARG A 9 1.05 -0.17 36.56
C ARG A 9 0.87 0.80 35.41
N HIS A 10 0.84 0.28 34.18
CA HIS A 10 0.37 1.01 33.03
C HIS A 10 -1.10 1.36 33.35
N PRO A 11 -1.49 2.65 33.44
CA PRO A 11 -2.92 2.95 33.48
C PRO A 11 -3.51 2.38 32.19
N ALA A 12 -4.47 1.48 32.33
CA ALA A 12 -5.30 1.11 31.21
C ALA A 12 -6.03 2.39 30.81
N ASN A 13 -5.54 3.05 29.77
CA ASN A 13 -6.22 4.18 29.17
C ASN A 13 -7.54 3.62 28.66
N PHE A 14 -8.58 3.79 29.47
CA PHE A 14 -9.93 3.48 29.07
C PHE A 14 -10.25 4.52 28.00
N SER A 15 -10.15 4.11 26.74
CA SER A 15 -10.41 5.00 25.63
C SER A 15 -11.90 5.28 25.58
N THR A 16 -12.34 6.26 26.37
CA THR A 16 -13.61 6.91 26.13
C THR A 16 -13.50 7.43 24.70
N GLY A 17 -14.39 7.08 23.78
CA GLY A 17 -14.30 7.38 22.34
C GLY A 17 -14.20 8.87 21.94
N ILE A 18 -13.89 9.73 22.91
CA ILE A 18 -13.55 11.15 22.89
C ILE A 18 -12.04 11.40 22.70
N ASP A 19 -11.18 10.40 22.92
CA ASP A 19 -9.72 10.52 22.71
C ASP A 19 -9.28 11.06 21.33
N PRO A 20 -9.99 10.75 20.22
CA PRO A 20 -9.66 11.32 18.91
C PRO A 20 -9.85 12.84 18.84
N LEU A 21 -10.77 13.41 19.63
CA LEU A 21 -11.05 14.86 19.66
C LEU A 21 -9.94 15.65 20.36
N MET A 22 -9.24 15.04 21.34
CA MET A 22 -8.20 15.71 22.12
C MET A 22 -6.77 15.46 21.59
N SER A 23 -6.56 14.47 20.71
CA SER A 23 -5.24 14.01 20.27
C SER A 23 -4.65 14.75 19.06
N GLY A 24 -5.25 15.87 18.61
CA GLY A 24 -4.80 16.60 17.42
C GLY A 24 -4.96 15.82 16.12
N GLN A 25 -5.66 14.69 16.15
CA GLN A 25 -6.01 13.90 14.98
C GLN A 25 -7.07 14.64 14.17
N ARG A 26 -6.99 14.59 12.83
CA ARG A 26 -7.92 15.31 11.93
C ARG A 26 -9.32 14.68 11.97
N VAL A 27 -10.10 15.01 13.01
CA VAL A 27 -11.46 14.53 13.27
C VAL A 27 -12.55 15.32 12.54
N TRP A 28 -12.20 16.47 11.97
CA TRP A 28 -13.12 17.39 11.29
C TRP A 28 -14.03 16.73 10.24
N PRO A 29 -13.58 15.76 9.41
CA PRO A 29 -14.48 15.10 8.46
C PRO A 29 -15.61 14.33 9.13
N ASN A 30 -15.32 13.66 10.25
CA ASN A 30 -16.31 12.87 10.99
C ASN A 30 -17.30 13.80 11.72
N ILE A 31 -16.81 14.92 12.23
CA ILE A 31 -17.64 15.93 12.91
C ILE A 31 -18.65 16.55 11.93
N VAL A 32 -18.24 16.88 10.70
CA VAL A 32 -19.14 17.42 9.67
C VAL A 32 -20.23 16.41 9.31
N LEU A 33 -19.89 15.12 9.23
CA LEU A 33 -20.83 14.05 8.92
C LEU A 33 -21.87 13.88 10.02
N VAL A 34 -21.44 13.88 11.29
CA VAL A 34 -22.33 13.83 12.44
C VAL A 34 -23.25 15.04 12.44
N ILE A 35 -22.70 16.25 12.33
CA ILE A 35 -23.51 17.50 12.29
C ILE A 35 -24.54 17.46 11.15
N GLY A 36 -24.15 17.01 9.96
CA GLY A 36 -25.05 16.88 8.81
C GLY A 36 -26.19 15.88 9.06
N LEU A 37 -25.88 14.73 9.68
CA LEU A 37 -26.88 13.72 10.03
C LEU A 37 -27.84 14.24 11.10
N THR A 38 -27.33 14.91 12.15
CA THR A 38 -28.16 15.49 13.21
C THR A 38 -29.07 16.58 12.68
N ALA A 39 -28.58 17.43 11.76
CA ALA A 39 -29.38 18.46 11.11
C ALA A 39 -30.49 17.86 10.24
N LEU A 40 -30.21 16.77 9.51
CA LEU A 40 -31.19 16.08 8.69
C LEU A 40 -32.29 15.44 9.55
N ILE A 41 -31.93 14.84 10.68
CA ILE A 41 -32.87 14.30 11.66
C ILE A 41 -33.73 15.42 12.26
N ALA A 42 -33.11 16.53 12.68
CA ALA A 42 -33.81 17.69 13.24
C ALA A 42 -34.79 18.32 12.24
N ALA A 43 -34.42 18.42 10.96
CA ALA A 43 -35.31 18.88 9.90
C ALA A 43 -36.51 17.95 9.69
N GLY A 44 -36.28 16.63 9.71
CA GLY A 44 -37.36 15.64 9.63
C GLY A 44 -38.34 15.73 10.79
N ILE A 45 -37.85 15.99 12.00
CA ILE A 45 -38.71 16.24 13.18
C ILE A 45 -39.49 17.54 13.02
N TYR A 46 -38.85 18.63 12.57
CA TYR A 46 -39.51 19.92 12.34
C TYR A 46 -40.63 19.83 11.28
N LEU A 47 -40.42 19.02 10.23
CA LEU A 47 -41.42 18.76 9.18
C LEU A 47 -42.47 17.70 9.59
N ASN A 48 -42.44 17.19 10.83
CA ASN A 48 -43.33 16.12 11.33
C ASN A 48 -43.32 14.84 10.47
N TRP A 49 -42.14 14.42 9.99
CA TRP A 49 -41.99 13.13 9.32
C TRP A 49 -42.23 11.96 10.29
N ASP A 50 -42.89 10.92 9.80
CA ASP A 50 -43.05 9.66 10.56
C ASP A 50 -41.68 9.08 10.90
N ALA A 51 -41.51 8.62 12.14
CA ALA A 51 -40.28 8.02 12.64
C ALA A 51 -39.79 6.87 11.75
N ARG A 52 -40.70 6.13 11.11
CA ARG A 52 -40.34 5.06 10.16
C ARG A 52 -39.62 5.59 8.93
N VAL A 53 -40.09 6.71 8.38
CA VAL A 53 -39.48 7.37 7.22
C VAL A 53 -38.12 7.94 7.61
N LEU A 54 -38.04 8.60 8.77
CA LEU A 54 -36.80 9.19 9.25
C LEU A 54 -35.71 8.14 9.51
N ALA A 55 -36.08 7.00 10.11
CA ALA A 55 -35.17 5.88 10.31
C ALA A 55 -34.72 5.27 8.97
N GLY A 56 -35.63 5.13 8.00
CA GLY A 56 -35.31 4.65 6.65
C GLY A 56 -34.28 5.54 5.95
N VAL A 57 -34.47 6.85 6.00
CA VAL A 57 -33.52 7.82 5.40
C VAL A 57 -32.18 7.79 6.11
N ALA A 58 -32.15 7.73 7.45
CA ALA A 58 -30.92 7.66 8.21
C ALA A 58 -30.10 6.39 7.87
N VAL A 59 -30.76 5.24 7.76
CA VAL A 59 -30.12 3.98 7.34
C VAL A 59 -29.60 4.09 5.91
N LEU A 60 -30.38 4.66 4.99
CA LEU A 60 -30.00 4.81 3.59
C LEU A 60 -28.76 5.71 3.45
N VAL A 61 -28.72 6.84 4.16
CA VAL A 61 -27.55 7.71 4.21
C VAL A 61 -26.34 6.97 4.76
N GLY A 62 -26.51 6.23 5.86
CA GLY A 62 -25.43 5.43 6.45
C GLY A 62 -24.86 4.38 5.49
N LEU A 63 -25.71 3.66 4.76
CA LEU A 63 -25.30 2.67 3.77
C LEU A 63 -24.55 3.31 2.60
N VAL A 64 -25.08 4.40 2.05
CA VAL A 64 -24.44 5.12 0.94
C VAL A 64 -23.08 5.67 1.35
N THR A 65 -23.00 6.33 2.51
CA THR A 65 -21.73 6.83 3.04
C THR A 65 -20.74 5.69 3.30
N GLY A 66 -21.21 4.56 3.84
CA GLY A 66 -20.38 3.38 4.08
C GLY A 66 -19.76 2.82 2.78
N LEU A 67 -20.52 2.81 1.68
CA LEU A 67 -20.00 2.42 0.36
C LEU A 67 -18.87 3.34 -0.10
N PHE A 68 -19.03 4.65 0.05
CA PHE A 68 -17.97 5.61 -0.30
C PHE A 68 -16.72 5.45 0.57
N VAL A 69 -16.90 5.20 1.88
CA VAL A 69 -15.77 4.93 2.79
C VAL A 69 -15.01 3.67 2.35
N TRP A 70 -15.72 2.63 1.94
CA TRP A 70 -15.09 1.40 1.45
C TRP A 70 -14.33 1.63 0.13
N LEU A 71 -14.90 2.37 -0.82
CA LEU A 71 -14.24 2.74 -2.07
C LEU A 71 -12.97 3.57 -1.84
N VAL A 72 -13.05 4.58 -0.98
CA VAL A 72 -11.89 5.39 -0.61
C VAL A 72 -10.85 4.54 0.13
N GLY A 73 -11.28 3.62 0.98
CA GLY A 73 -10.40 2.66 1.65
C GLY A 73 -9.65 1.75 0.67
N MET A 74 -10.33 1.25 -0.37
CA MET A 74 -9.69 0.49 -1.46
C MET A 74 -8.64 1.33 -2.20
N ILE A 75 -8.94 2.59 -2.49
CA ILE A 75 -7.97 3.49 -3.13
C ILE A 75 -6.78 3.75 -2.17
N GLY A 76 -7.04 3.88 -0.87
CA GLY A 76 -6.02 4.02 0.17
C GLY A 76 -5.11 2.80 0.34
N LEU A 77 -5.52 1.62 -0.14
CA LEU A 77 -4.70 0.40 -0.19
C LEU A 77 -3.72 0.39 -1.37
N VAL A 78 -3.94 1.23 -2.40
CA VAL A 78 -3.10 1.28 -3.60
C VAL A 78 -1.60 1.51 -3.29
N PRO A 79 -1.19 2.41 -2.37
CA PRO A 79 0.23 2.61 -2.05
C PRO A 79 0.89 1.37 -1.44
N LEU A 80 0.12 0.49 -0.81
CA LEU A 80 0.61 -0.73 -0.19
C LEU A 80 0.62 -1.89 -1.19
N ILE A 81 -0.51 -2.13 -1.84
CA ILE A 81 -0.69 -3.27 -2.75
C ILE A 81 -0.04 -2.99 -4.12
N GLY A 82 -0.06 -1.75 -4.59
CA GLY A 82 0.48 -1.34 -5.89
C GLY A 82 1.93 -1.78 -6.10
N PRO A 83 2.88 -1.44 -5.19
CA PRO A 83 4.27 -1.88 -5.31
C PRO A 83 4.43 -3.40 -5.29
N ILE A 84 3.58 -4.12 -4.54
CA ILE A 84 3.63 -5.59 -4.45
C ILE A 84 3.23 -6.21 -5.79
N ILE A 85 2.12 -5.75 -6.38
CA ILE A 85 1.66 -6.21 -7.69
C ILE A 85 2.73 -5.94 -8.76
N VAL A 86 3.27 -4.72 -8.79
CA VAL A 86 4.31 -4.36 -9.76
C VAL A 86 5.54 -5.24 -9.59
N LYS A 87 6.02 -5.49 -8.36
CA LYS A 87 7.17 -6.38 -8.13
C LYS A 87 6.95 -7.78 -8.69
N ILE A 88 5.78 -8.37 -8.43
CA ILE A 88 5.46 -9.73 -8.90
C ILE A 88 5.37 -9.76 -10.43
N LEU A 89 4.65 -8.80 -11.03
CA LEU A 89 4.45 -8.75 -12.47
C LEU A 89 5.75 -8.43 -13.22
N SER A 90 6.51 -7.45 -12.73
CA SER A 90 7.80 -7.07 -13.31
C SER A 90 8.81 -8.21 -13.21
N PHE A 91 8.84 -8.96 -12.12
CA PHE A 91 9.73 -10.12 -12.01
C PHE A 91 9.44 -11.15 -13.10
N GLY A 92 8.16 -11.53 -13.28
CA GLY A 92 7.77 -12.45 -14.35
C GLY A 92 8.13 -11.91 -15.75
N PHE A 93 7.86 -10.63 -16.00
CA PHE A 93 8.15 -10.01 -17.29
C PHE A 93 9.65 -9.96 -17.62
N ILE A 94 10.50 -9.63 -16.64
CA ILE A 94 11.96 -9.61 -16.80
C ILE A 94 12.48 -11.01 -17.15
N TRP A 95 11.99 -12.05 -16.48
CA TRP A 95 12.36 -13.44 -16.80
C TRP A 95 11.95 -13.84 -18.22
N LEU A 96 10.77 -13.40 -18.66
CA LEU A 96 10.26 -13.66 -20.00
C LEU A 96 11.14 -13.00 -21.07
N LEU A 97 11.49 -11.73 -20.88
CA LEU A 97 12.42 -11.02 -21.77
C LEU A 97 13.82 -11.66 -21.78
N ASN A 98 14.30 -12.10 -20.63
CA ASN A 98 15.60 -12.77 -20.51
C ASN A 98 15.61 -14.12 -21.27
N ALA A 99 14.56 -14.93 -21.11
CA ALA A 99 14.35 -16.15 -21.89
C ALA A 99 14.29 -15.86 -23.40
N MET A 100 13.59 -14.81 -23.79
CA MET A 100 13.52 -14.38 -25.20
C MET A 100 14.89 -13.94 -25.73
N GLY A 101 15.69 -13.25 -24.92
CA GLY A 101 17.06 -12.90 -25.25
C GLY A 101 17.95 -14.14 -25.48
N TYR A 102 17.78 -15.20 -24.70
CA TYR A 102 18.47 -16.47 -24.95
C TYR A 102 17.97 -17.16 -26.21
N LEU A 103 16.66 -17.17 -26.45
CA LEU A 103 16.07 -17.74 -27.66
C LEU A 103 16.60 -17.07 -28.93
N VAL A 104 16.58 -15.73 -28.98
CA VAL A 104 17.10 -14.96 -30.12
C VAL A 104 18.58 -15.27 -30.35
N SER A 105 19.37 -15.39 -29.29
CA SER A 105 20.79 -15.72 -29.42
C SER A 105 21.05 -17.14 -29.88
N TYR A 106 20.23 -18.09 -29.42
CA TYR A 106 20.28 -19.45 -29.93
C TYR A 106 19.98 -19.50 -31.44
N VAL A 107 18.96 -18.76 -31.90
CA VAL A 107 18.64 -18.65 -33.34
C VAL A 107 19.78 -17.98 -34.12
N ALA A 108 20.38 -16.92 -33.58
CA ALA A 108 21.49 -16.22 -34.23
C ALA A 108 22.74 -17.11 -34.38
N ILE A 109 23.05 -17.91 -33.35
CA ILE A 109 24.13 -18.92 -33.39
C ILE A 109 23.84 -19.97 -34.47
N ARG A 110 22.60 -20.47 -34.53
CA ARG A 110 22.17 -21.44 -35.56
C ARG A 110 22.28 -20.87 -36.99
N ARG A 111 22.17 -19.55 -37.15
CA ARG A 111 22.30 -18.84 -38.45
C ARG A 111 23.73 -18.39 -38.78
N GLY A 112 24.72 -18.71 -37.95
CA GLY A 112 26.14 -18.41 -38.22
C GLY A 112 26.66 -17.09 -37.63
N TYR A 113 25.82 -16.30 -36.96
CA TYR A 113 26.21 -15.04 -36.30
C TYR A 113 26.79 -15.26 -34.89
N SER A 114 27.34 -16.45 -34.64
CA SER A 114 27.81 -16.88 -33.32
C SER A 114 28.91 -15.98 -32.78
N ARG A 115 29.85 -15.54 -33.63
CA ARG A 115 30.98 -14.68 -33.24
C ARG A 115 30.51 -13.34 -32.69
N ASP A 116 29.55 -12.69 -33.34
CA ASP A 116 29.08 -11.37 -32.93
C ASP A 116 28.34 -11.44 -31.60
N VAL A 117 27.38 -12.37 -31.50
CA VAL A 117 26.56 -12.54 -30.29
C VAL A 117 27.41 -12.93 -29.08
N LEU A 118 28.39 -13.80 -29.27
CA LEU A 118 29.27 -14.25 -28.18
C LEU A 118 30.30 -13.18 -27.80
N THR A 119 30.78 -12.39 -28.76
CA THR A 119 31.71 -11.28 -28.49
C THR A 119 31.04 -10.18 -27.67
N TYR A 120 29.84 -9.73 -28.05
CA TYR A 120 29.13 -8.69 -27.30
C TYR A 120 28.72 -9.16 -25.89
N ARG A 121 28.18 -10.37 -25.77
CA ARG A 121 27.79 -10.95 -24.47
C ARG A 121 29.00 -11.24 -23.59
N GLY A 122 30.03 -11.82 -24.18
CA GLY A 122 31.29 -12.12 -23.50
C GLY A 122 31.98 -10.85 -23.00
N LEU A 123 32.01 -9.77 -23.79
CA LEU A 123 32.56 -8.48 -23.36
C LEU A 123 31.79 -7.90 -22.16
N THR A 124 30.46 -7.95 -22.20
CA THR A 124 29.65 -7.42 -21.10
C THR A 124 29.83 -8.26 -19.84
N MET A 125 29.89 -9.59 -19.95
CA MET A 125 30.18 -10.49 -18.82
C MET A 125 31.59 -10.26 -18.26
N ALA A 126 32.60 -10.12 -19.11
CA ALA A 126 33.97 -9.85 -18.69
C ALA A 126 34.07 -8.51 -17.94
N LEU A 127 33.42 -7.46 -18.44
CA LEU A 127 33.35 -6.16 -17.78
C LEU A 127 32.68 -6.26 -16.40
N LEU A 128 31.51 -6.92 -16.32
CA LEU A 128 30.78 -7.09 -15.06
C LEU A 128 31.59 -7.87 -14.03
N VAL A 129 32.21 -8.99 -14.45
CA VAL A 129 33.07 -9.80 -13.57
C VAL A 129 34.29 -8.99 -13.12
N GLY A 130 34.92 -8.23 -14.02
CA GLY A 130 36.05 -7.37 -13.70
C GLY A 130 35.71 -6.30 -12.65
N ILE A 131 34.56 -5.62 -12.81
CA ILE A 131 34.09 -4.61 -11.85
C ILE A 131 33.80 -5.26 -10.49
N VAL A 132 33.15 -6.42 -10.47
CA VAL A 132 32.85 -7.15 -9.22
C VAL A 132 34.14 -7.57 -8.51
N ILE A 133 35.10 -8.15 -9.23
CA ILE A 133 36.39 -8.55 -8.67
C ILE A 133 37.15 -7.32 -8.15
N GLY A 134 37.20 -6.24 -8.93
CA GLY A 134 37.86 -5.00 -8.54
C GLY A 134 37.26 -4.38 -7.27
N TYR A 135 35.92 -4.38 -7.15
CA TYR A 135 35.23 -3.92 -5.95
C TYR A 135 35.58 -4.77 -4.73
N ILE A 136 35.60 -6.10 -4.87
CA ILE A 136 35.96 -7.01 -3.78
C ILE A 136 37.39 -6.76 -3.33
N VAL A 137 38.36 -6.67 -4.25
CA VAL A 137 39.77 -6.44 -3.92
C VAL A 137 39.98 -5.07 -3.26
N ALA A 138 39.34 -4.03 -3.77
CA ALA A 138 39.42 -2.67 -3.20
C ALA A 138 38.86 -2.59 -1.78
N GLN A 139 37.89 -3.44 -1.42
CA GLN A 139 37.31 -3.49 -0.07
C GLN A 139 38.27 -4.10 0.97
N PHE A 140 39.28 -4.88 0.54
CA PHE A 140 40.25 -5.55 1.41
C PHE A 140 41.58 -4.79 1.57
N ILE A 141 41.73 -3.66 0.88
CA ILE A 141 42.89 -2.75 0.96
C ILE A 141 42.46 -1.50 1.72
#